data_AF-A0A5J4P0Y1-F1
#
_entry.id   AF-A0A5J4P0Y1-F1
#
_cell.length_a   1.000
_cell.length_b   1.000
_cell.length_c   1.000
_cell.angle_alpha   90.00
_cell.angle_beta   90.00
_cell.angle_gamma   90.00
#
_symmetry.space_group_name_H-M   'P 1'
#
loop_
_entity.id
_entity.type
_entity.pdbx_description
1 polymer ?
#
loop_
_entity_poly.entity_id
_entity_poly.type
_entity_poly.pdbx_seq_one_letter_code
_entity_poly.pdbx_strand_id
1 'polypeptide(L)'
;LISRQSWKSIGRPAYKKTEHSAQNASGEKLALIGELDCDIECDDVHTSGTVYPTEHSKLNLLGLDWIEHLKLLDMPLNQFCSHVKLQEGKS
;
A
#
# COMPACT_ATOMS: atom_id res chain seq x y z
N LEU A 1 -0.54 -2.33 3.49
CA LEU A 1 0.44 -1.68 4.40
C LEU A 1 0.43 -0.17 4.17
N ILE A 2 0.40 0.62 5.24
CA ILE A 2 0.45 2.08 5.16
C ILE A 2 1.63 2.64 5.97
N SER A 3 2.41 3.51 5.32
CA SER A 3 3.60 4.12 5.90
C SER A 3 3.23 5.06 7.05
N ARG A 4 4.21 5.31 7.93
CA ARG A 4 4.05 6.30 9.00
C ARG A 4 3.70 7.69 8.45
N GLN A 5 4.25 8.09 7.30
CA GLN A 5 3.93 9.40 6.72
C GLN A 5 2.51 9.45 6.18
N SER A 6 2.10 8.47 5.37
CA SER A 6 0.72 8.40 4.87
C SER A 6 -0.30 8.29 5.99
N TRP A 7 -0.01 7.50 7.03
CA TRP A 7 -0.86 7.41 8.24
C TRP A 7 -1.03 8.76 8.94
N LYS A 8 0.04 9.55 9.03
CA LYS A 8 -0.02 10.91 9.57
C LYS A 8 -0.87 11.83 8.70
N SER A 9 -0.74 11.74 7.37
CA SER A 9 -1.48 12.59 6.43
C SER A 9 -2.98 12.36 6.48
N ILE A 10 -3.43 11.13 6.77
CA ILE A 10 -4.86 10.79 6.89
C ILE A 10 -5.41 10.99 8.32
N GLY A 11 -4.72 11.76 9.17
CA GLY A 11 -5.21 12.12 10.51
C GLY A 11 -4.92 11.11 11.62
N ARG A 12 -4.10 10.07 11.36
CA ARG A 12 -3.77 9.00 12.32
C ARG A 12 -5.01 8.35 12.94
N PRO A 13 -5.83 7.63 12.16
CA PRO A 13 -6.95 6.88 12.70
C PRO A 13 -6.53 5.98 13.87
N ALA A 14 -7.47 5.68 14.76
CA ALA A 14 -7.23 4.69 15.80
C ALA A 14 -7.03 3.30 15.17
N TYR A 15 -6.17 2.48 15.76
CA TYR A 15 -5.92 1.12 15.32
C TYR A 15 -5.95 0.17 16.51
N LYS A 16 -6.19 -1.11 16.24
CA LYS A 16 -6.08 -2.20 17.21
C LYS A 16 -4.67 -2.78 17.16
N LYS A 17 -4.24 -3.39 18.26
CA LYS A 17 -2.99 -4.16 18.26
C LYS A 17 -3.17 -5.37 17.34
N THR A 18 -2.19 -5.61 16.48
CA THR A 18 -2.17 -6.76 15.57
C THR A 18 -1.37 -7.91 16.16
N GLU A 19 -1.85 -9.14 15.97
CA GLU A 19 -1.10 -10.37 16.25
C GLU A 19 -0.33 -10.86 15.02
N HIS A 20 -0.49 -10.18 13.88
CA HIS A 20 0.18 -10.52 12.63
C HIS A 20 1.63 -10.06 12.61
N SER A 21 2.48 -10.84 11.95
CA SER A 21 3.87 -10.47 11.67
C SER A 21 4.10 -10.42 10.17
N ALA A 22 4.83 -9.40 9.72
CA ALA A 22 5.21 -9.26 8.31
C ALA A 22 6.72 -9.45 8.15
N GLN A 23 7.13 -9.94 6.98
CA GLN A 23 8.52 -10.06 6.57
C GLN A 23 8.71 -9.37 5.23
N ASN A 24 9.89 -8.78 5.01
CA ASN A 24 10.29 -8.32 3.69
C ASN A 24 10.74 -9.50 2.82
N ALA A 25 11.02 -9.24 1.54
CA ALA A 25 11.45 -10.27 0.60
C ALA A 25 12.80 -10.94 0.97
N SER A 26 13.60 -10.29 1.82
CA SER A 26 14.85 -10.82 2.37
C SER A 26 14.64 -11.66 3.64
N GLY A 27 13.40 -11.80 4.11
CA GLY A 27 13.05 -12.54 5.32
C GLY A 27 13.17 -11.74 6.63
N GLU A 28 13.57 -10.46 6.56
CA GLU A 28 13.69 -9.62 7.74
C GLU A 28 12.30 -9.19 8.24
N LYS A 29 12.15 -9.09 9.56
CA LYS A 29 10.88 -8.70 10.18
C LYS A 29 10.54 -7.25 9.85
N LEU A 30 9.36 -7.04 9.29
CA LEU A 30 8.77 -5.72 9.09
C LEU A 30 7.87 -5.38 10.30
N ALA A 31 8.19 -4.26 10.97
CA ALA A 31 7.43 -3.82 12.13
C ALA A 31 6.06 -3.24 11.72
N LEU A 32 4.99 -3.89 12.16
CA LEU A 32 3.62 -3.41 12.11
C LEU A 32 3.27 -2.75 13.44
N ILE A 33 2.53 -1.64 13.40
CA ILE A 33 2.10 -0.87 14.57
C ILE A 33 0.74 -1.38 15.08
N GLY A 34 -0.08 -1.89 14.16
CA GLY A 34 -1.42 -2.38 14.45
C GLY A 34 -2.16 -2.74 13.17
N GLU A 35 -3.47 -2.83 13.30
CA GLU A 35 -4.41 -3.09 12.22
C GLU A 35 -5.69 -2.27 12.41
N LEU A 36 -6.32 -1.91 11.30
CA LEU A 36 -7.61 -1.22 11.27
C LEU A 36 -8.39 -1.77 10.08
N ASP A 37 -9.67 -2.07 10.32
CA ASP A 37 -10.63 -2.33 9.24
C ASP A 37 -11.13 -0.99 8.70
N CYS A 38 -11.08 -0.84 7.38
CA CYS A 38 -11.50 0.37 6.70
C CYS A 38 -12.14 0.07 5.35
N ASP A 39 -12.96 1.01 4.94
CA ASP A 39 -13.50 1.10 3.60
C ASP A 39 -12.53 1.83 2.68
N ILE A 40 -12.43 1.36 1.43
CA ILE A 40 -11.47 1.81 0.44
C ILE A 40 -12.19 1.95 -0.89
N GLU A 41 -12.09 3.14 -1.44
CA GLU A 41 -12.66 3.51 -2.72
C GLU A 41 -11.54 3.91 -3.68
N CYS A 42 -11.58 3.38 -4.89
CA CYS A 42 -10.75 3.79 -6.00
C CYS A 42 -11.64 3.89 -7.24
N ASP A 43 -11.76 5.09 -7.79
CA ASP A 43 -12.76 5.42 -8.82
C ASP A 43 -14.16 4.96 -8.38
N ASP A 44 -14.89 4.22 -9.22
CA ASP A 44 -16.23 3.72 -8.90
C ASP A 44 -16.21 2.36 -8.16
N VAL A 45 -15.03 1.88 -7.73
CA VAL A 45 -14.88 0.59 -7.05
C VAL A 45 -14.68 0.80 -5.56
N HIS A 46 -15.60 0.22 -4.78
CA HIS A 46 -15.60 0.29 -3.33
C HIS A 46 -15.44 -1.11 -2.74
N THR A 47 -14.54 -1.26 -1.76
CA THR A 47 -14.30 -2.50 -1.03
C THR A 47 -13.93 -2.20 0.42
N SER A 48 -14.01 -3.22 1.28
CA SER A 48 -13.59 -3.11 2.68
C SER A 48 -12.45 -4.10 2.95
N GLY A 49 -11.55 -3.74 3.85
CA GLY A 49 -10.45 -4.62 4.22
C GLY A 49 -9.64 -4.08 5.39
N THR A 50 -8.56 -4.78 5.72
CA THR A 50 -7.69 -4.42 6.85
C THR A 50 -6.42 -3.71 6.36
N VAL A 51 -6.20 -2.47 6.80
CA VAL A 51 -4.89 -1.80 6.68
C VAL A 51 -3.98 -2.17 7.85
N TYR A 52 -2.68 -2.24 7.57
CA TYR A 52 -1.64 -2.42 8.59
C TYR A 52 -0.66 -1.23 8.54
N PRO A 53 -0.74 -0.31 9.51
CA PRO A 53 0.27 0.74 9.67
C PRO A 53 1.64 0.16 10.02
N THR A 54 2.69 0.70 9.41
CA THR A 54 4.08 0.31 9.68
C THR A 54 4.90 1.50 10.20
N GLU A 55 5.91 1.20 11.01
CA GLU A 55 6.91 2.18 11.45
C GLU A 55 7.73 2.74 10.28
N HIS A 56 7.75 2.06 9.13
CA HIS A 56 8.49 2.50 7.96
C HIS A 56 7.97 3.84 7.43
N SER A 57 8.88 4.76 7.12
CA SER A 57 8.53 6.16 6.83
C SER A 57 7.78 6.34 5.51
N LYS A 58 8.13 5.57 4.47
CA LYS A 58 7.63 5.75 3.09
C LYS A 58 7.16 4.46 2.39
N LEU A 59 6.91 3.38 3.16
CA LEU A 59 6.45 2.12 2.58
C LEU A 59 4.92 2.06 2.55
N ASN A 60 4.34 2.19 1.37
CA ASN A 60 2.92 1.92 1.12
C ASN A 60 2.84 0.74 0.15
N LEU A 61 2.07 -0.28 0.51
CA LEU A 61 1.90 -1.47 -0.31
C LEU A 61 0.45 -1.93 -0.27
N LEU A 62 -0.11 -2.23 -1.45
CA LEU A 62 -1.40 -2.90 -1.59
C LEU A 62 -1.16 -4.41 -1.67
N GLY A 63 -1.97 -5.18 -0.96
CA GLY A 63 -1.99 -6.63 -1.11
C GLY A 63 -2.61 -7.02 -2.47
N LEU A 64 -2.36 -8.27 -2.88
CA LEU A 64 -2.93 -8.79 -4.13
C LEU A 64 -4.46 -8.86 -4.07
N ASP A 65 -5.01 -9.13 -2.88
CA ASP A 65 -6.43 -9.08 -2.58
C ASP A 65 -7.05 -7.72 -2.94
N TRP A 66 -6.40 -6.62 -2.59
CA TRP A 66 -6.91 -5.28 -2.93
C TRP A 66 -6.66 -4.92 -4.38
N ILE A 67 -5.53 -5.34 -4.97
CA ILE A 67 -5.25 -5.13 -6.39
C ILE A 67 -6.33 -5.80 -7.26
N GLU A 68 -6.73 -7.02 -6.89
CA GLU A 68 -7.79 -7.77 -7.56
C GLU A 68 -9.17 -7.12 -7.34
N HIS A 69 -9.55 -6.85 -6.08
CA HIS A 69 -10.87 -6.27 -5.78
C HIS A 69 -11.08 -4.87 -6.37
N LEU A 70 -10.04 -4.04 -6.38
CA LEU A 70 -10.07 -2.69 -6.95
C LEU A 70 -9.87 -2.68 -8.48
N LYS A 71 -9.68 -3.85 -9.11
CA LYS A 71 -9.46 -4.00 -10.55
C LYS A 71 -8.32 -3.12 -11.09
N LEU A 72 -7.27 -2.93 -10.29
CA LEU A 72 -6.18 -2.01 -10.65
C LEU A 72 -5.40 -2.47 -11.88
N LEU A 73 -5.45 -3.77 -12.21
CA LEU A 73 -4.82 -4.31 -13.41
C LEU A 73 -5.67 -4.14 -14.69
N ASP A 74 -6.97 -3.86 -14.54
CA ASP A 74 -7.85 -3.55 -15.68
C ASP A 74 -7.64 -2.11 -16.15
N MET A 75 -7.10 -1.26 -15.28
CA MET A 75 -6.67 0.09 -15.62
C MET A 75 -5.40 0.03 -16.49
N PRO A 76 -5.33 0.76 -17.61
CA PRO A 76 -4.16 0.69 -18.47
C PRO A 76 -2.91 1.14 -17.72
N LEU A 77 -1.84 0.32 -17.81
CA LEU A 77 -0.58 0.52 -17.07
C LEU A 77 0.06 1.91 -17.27
N ASN A 78 -0.27 2.59 -18.37
CA ASN A 78 0.16 3.95 -18.67
C ASN A 78 -0.42 5.00 -17.70
N GLN A 79 -1.47 4.68 -16.94
CA GLN A 79 -1.99 5.53 -15.86
C GLN A 79 -1.12 5.43 -14.60
N PHE A 80 -0.43 4.31 -14.37
CA PHE A 80 0.48 4.11 -13.24
C PHE A 80 1.94 4.48 -13.54
N CYS A 81 2.36 4.34 -14.81
CA CYS A 81 3.71 4.68 -15.24
C CYS A 81 3.84 6.20 -15.47
N SER A 82 4.42 6.91 -14.50
CA SER A 82 5.04 8.21 -14.81
C SER A 82 6.20 7.96 -15.78
N HIS A 83 5.98 8.26 -17.07
CA HIS A 83 6.95 8.28 -18.17
C HIS A 83 8.32 7.74 -17.81
N VAL A 84 8.54 6.43 -18.02
CA VAL A 84 9.89 5.86 -18.04
C VAL A 84 10.62 6.59 -19.18
N LYS A 85 11.42 7.61 -18.82
CA LYS A 85 12.34 8.23 -19.76
C LYS A 85 13.41 7.19 -20.03
N LEU A 86 13.29 6.50 -21.16
CA LEU A 86 14.40 5.76 -21.74
C LEU A 86 15.54 6.77 -21.89
N GLN A 87 16.58 6.64 -21.07
CA GLN A 87 17.83 7.31 -21.37
C GLN A 87 18.44 6.54 -22.53
N GLU A 88 18.35 7.10 -23.73
CA GLU A 88 19.18 6.67 -24.84
C GLU A 88 20.64 6.86 -24.41
N GLY A 89 21.29 5.75 -24.07
CA GLY A 89 22.73 5.73 -23.89
C GLY A 89 23.38 6.12 -25.21
N LYS A 90 23.88 7.35 -25.28
CA LYS A 90 24.95 7.69 -26.22
C LYS A 90 26.25 7.11 -25.69
N SER A 91 26.71 6.01 -26.29
CA SER A 91 28.05 5.93 -26.89
C SER A 91 28.20 4.63 -27.66
#